data_AF-A0A8J3HDH5-F1
#
_entry.id   AF-A0A8J3HDH5-F1
#
_cell.length_a   1.000
_cell.length_b   1.000
_cell.length_c   1.000
_cell.angle_alpha   90.00
_cell.angle_beta   90.00
_cell.angle_gamma   90.00
#
_symmetry.space_group_name_H-M   'P 1'
#
loop_
_entity.id
_entity.type
_entity.pdbx_description
1 polymer ?
#
loop_
_entity_poly.entity_id
_entity_poly.type
_entity_poly.pdbx_seq_one_letter_code
_entity_poly.pdbx_strand_id
1 'polypeptide(L)'
;MLSLGIDTGRGGAMTQAILCGVSSLIRPDLLVAARGSWLVPGPPRLLDADLSAAPEAALPYLRELVEEFAWRADLLVIGSTDIAALYGPAVPPLRIARRLRASGGGAVLLRCPAPSGAVVSVLICDDPSGRVRADGPADILFGLAVTPTTSQLQAALTRESVPLDATGWLDLADKANAT
;
A
#
# COMPACT_ATOMS: atom_id res chain seq x y z
N MET A 1 5.90 -11.77 5.15
CA MET A 1 5.26 -13.05 4.80
C MET A 1 4.61 -12.87 3.43
N LEU A 2 5.03 -13.64 2.42
CA LEU A 2 4.31 -13.68 1.14
C LEU A 2 3.15 -14.67 1.32
N SER A 3 1.91 -14.18 1.30
CA SER A 3 0.73 -15.06 1.29
C SER A 3 0.32 -15.28 -0.16
N LEU A 4 0.70 -16.43 -0.71
CA LEU A 4 0.27 -16.91 -2.02
C LEU A 4 -0.75 -18.02 -1.79
N GLY A 5 -2.04 -17.69 -1.91
CA GLY A 5 -3.11 -18.69 -1.89
C GLY A 5 -3.10 -19.47 -3.20
N ILE A 6 -2.67 -20.74 -3.17
CA ILE A 6 -2.90 -21.68 -4.27
C ILE A 6 -4.21 -22.41 -3.98
N ASP A 7 -5.27 -22.04 -4.68
CA ASP A 7 -6.55 -22.76 -4.62
C ASP A 7 -6.53 -23.96 -5.57
N THR A 8 -6.43 -25.16 -5.00
CA THR A 8 -6.61 -26.42 -5.72
C THR A 8 -8.01 -26.99 -5.46
N GLY A 9 -9.03 -26.43 -6.12
CA GLY A 9 -10.20 -27.21 -6.53
C GLY A 9 -11.59 -26.60 -6.26
N ARG A 10 -12.33 -26.41 -7.36
CA ARG A 10 -13.80 -26.52 -7.48
C ARG A 10 -14.64 -25.55 -6.63
N GLY A 11 -14.55 -24.29 -7.01
CA GLY A 11 -15.49 -23.18 -6.78
C GLY A 11 -14.95 -22.02 -7.61
N GLY A 12 -15.76 -21.08 -8.12
CA GLY A 12 -15.21 -19.97 -8.92
C GLY A 12 -14.02 -19.32 -8.20
N ALA A 13 -12.81 -19.48 -8.75
CA ALA A 13 -11.58 -19.25 -7.99
C ALA A 13 -11.46 -17.77 -7.62
N MET A 14 -11.78 -17.43 -6.37
CA MET A 14 -11.50 -16.11 -5.85
C MET A 14 -9.98 -15.95 -5.78
N THR A 15 -9.43 -15.06 -6.59
CA THR A 15 -7.99 -14.85 -6.62
C THR A 15 -7.60 -13.97 -5.44
N GLN A 16 -6.95 -14.56 -4.44
CA GLN A 16 -6.55 -13.86 -3.22
C GLN A 16 -5.60 -12.71 -3.53
N ALA A 17 -5.85 -11.54 -2.93
CA ALA A 17 -4.95 -10.40 -3.02
C ALA A 17 -3.55 -10.77 -2.48
N ILE A 18 -2.50 -10.46 -3.23
CA ILE A 18 -1.12 -10.71 -2.84
C ILE A 18 -0.71 -9.64 -1.86
N LEU A 19 -0.39 -10.05 -0.64
CA LEU A 19 0.25 -9.20 0.37
C LEU A 19 1.75 -9.40 0.33
N CYS A 20 2.47 -8.30 0.11
CA CYS A 20 3.92 -8.23 0.17
C CYS A 20 4.37 -7.25 1.26
N GLY A 21 5.01 -7.76 2.31
CA GLY A 21 5.64 -6.92 3.34
C GLY A 21 7.10 -6.62 2.98
N VAL A 22 7.47 -5.34 2.86
CA VAL A 22 8.78 -4.94 2.31
C VAL A 22 9.95 -5.43 3.17
N SER A 23 9.80 -5.45 4.49
CA SER A 23 10.81 -5.98 5.42
C SER A 23 11.10 -7.48 5.18
N SER A 24 10.14 -8.23 4.64
CA SER A 24 10.37 -9.65 4.28
C SER A 24 11.26 -9.81 3.05
N LEU A 25 11.38 -8.78 2.21
CA LEU A 25 12.15 -8.82 0.96
C LEU A 25 13.67 -8.70 1.16
N ILE A 26 14.11 -8.52 2.41
CA ILE A 26 15.52 -8.69 2.79
C ILE A 26 15.98 -10.13 2.50
N ARG A 27 15.04 -11.09 2.57
CA ARG A 27 15.30 -12.47 2.20
C ARG A 27 15.34 -12.64 0.67
N PRO A 28 16.47 -13.10 0.09
CA PRO A 28 16.61 -13.21 -1.37
C PRO A 28 15.57 -14.12 -2.05
N ASP A 29 15.21 -15.23 -1.40
CA ASP A 29 14.21 -16.17 -1.91
C ASP A 29 12.82 -15.53 -2.01
N LEU A 30 12.43 -14.76 -1.00
CA LEU A 30 11.16 -14.03 -1.01
C LEU A 30 11.19 -12.88 -2.01
N LEU A 31 12.32 -12.19 -2.16
CA LEU A 31 12.46 -11.14 -3.17
C LEU A 31 12.26 -11.67 -4.60
N VAL A 32 12.91 -12.79 -4.95
CA VAL A 32 12.78 -13.41 -6.27
C VAL A 32 11.33 -13.82 -6.52
N ALA A 33 10.68 -14.46 -5.54
CA ALA A 33 9.27 -14.84 -5.64
C ALA A 33 8.36 -13.60 -5.79
N ALA A 34 8.58 -12.55 -4.99
CA ALA A 34 7.80 -11.33 -5.03
C ALA A 34 7.91 -10.63 -6.39
N ARG A 35 9.13 -10.49 -6.94
CA ARG A 35 9.36 -9.91 -8.27
C ARG A 35 8.65 -10.69 -9.37
N GLY A 36 8.70 -12.03 -9.31
CA GLY A 36 7.98 -12.89 -10.24
C GLY A 36 6.47 -12.61 -10.22
N SER A 37 5.86 -12.57 -9.04
CA SER A 37 4.44 -12.29 -8.87
C SER A 37 4.04 -10.85 -9.23
N TRP A 38 4.94 -9.88 -9.06
CA TRP A 38 4.69 -8.47 -9.39
C TRP A 38 4.73 -8.18 -10.90
N LEU A 39 5.41 -9.02 -11.69
CA LEU A 39 5.54 -8.85 -13.14
C LEU A 39 4.32 -9.33 -13.93
N VAL A 40 3.59 -10.31 -13.40
CA VAL A 40 2.48 -10.96 -14.11
C VAL A 40 1.16 -10.30 -13.72
N PRO A 41 0.30 -9.88 -14.68
CA PRO A 41 -1.06 -9.46 -14.39
C PRO A 41 -1.80 -10.54 -13.61
N GLY A 42 -2.54 -10.17 -12.58
CA GLY A 42 -3.15 -11.16 -11.70
C GLY A 42 -3.95 -10.52 -10.56
N PRO A 43 -3.96 -11.13 -9.37
CA PRO A 43 -4.73 -10.62 -8.24
C PRO A 43 -4.30 -9.21 -7.81
N PRO A 44 -5.16 -8.53 -7.04
CA PRO A 44 -4.81 -7.27 -6.40
C PRO A 44 -3.50 -7.37 -5.61
N ARG A 45 -2.67 -6.35 -5.71
CA ARG A 45 -1.33 -6.28 -5.09
C ARG A 45 -1.33 -5.25 -3.98
N LEU A 46 -1.22 -5.75 -2.74
CA LEU A 46 -1.09 -4.96 -1.53
C LEU A 46 0.38 -4.95 -1.06
N LEU A 47 1.00 -3.78 -1.10
CA LEU A 47 2.35 -3.56 -0.56
C LEU A 47 2.24 -2.98 0.85
N ASP A 48 2.81 -3.66 1.83
CA ASP A 48 2.94 -3.18 3.21
C ASP A 48 4.40 -2.75 3.46
N ALA A 49 4.61 -1.44 3.58
CA ALA A 49 5.91 -0.84 3.80
C ALA A 49 6.23 -0.63 5.29
N ASP A 50 5.75 -1.52 6.16
CA ASP A 50 6.14 -1.57 7.58
C ASP A 50 7.62 -2.01 7.73
N LEU A 51 8.41 -1.14 8.36
CA LEU A 51 9.83 -1.33 8.62
C LEU A 51 10.14 -1.73 10.07
N SER A 52 9.13 -1.95 10.91
CA SER A 52 9.30 -2.24 12.34
C SER A 52 10.24 -3.41 12.65
N ALA A 53 10.32 -4.39 11.75
CA ALA A 53 11.19 -5.56 11.85
C ALA A 53 12.51 -5.45 11.05
N ALA A 54 12.75 -4.33 10.36
CA ALA A 54 13.92 -4.16 9.50
C ALA A 54 15.14 -3.61 10.26
N PRO A 55 16.35 -4.15 10.01
CA PRO A 55 17.57 -3.55 10.53
C PRO A 55 17.86 -2.22 9.82
N GLU A 56 18.39 -1.24 10.56
CA GLU A 56 18.70 0.10 10.04
C GLU A 56 19.65 0.06 8.83
N ALA A 57 20.62 -0.85 8.84
CA ALA A 57 21.56 -1.05 7.73
C ALA A 57 20.89 -1.44 6.41
N ALA A 58 19.66 -1.97 6.44
CA ALA A 58 18.91 -2.33 5.25
C ALA A 58 18.06 -1.18 4.69
N LEU A 59 17.94 -0.04 5.38
CA LEU A 59 17.04 1.06 4.96
C LEU A 59 17.32 1.59 3.55
N PRO A 60 18.58 1.82 3.10
CA PRO A 60 18.84 2.26 1.74
C PRO A 60 18.29 1.28 0.70
N TYR A 61 18.47 -0.02 0.95
CA TYR A 61 17.99 -1.08 0.09
C TYR A 61 16.46 -1.23 0.13
N LEU A 62 15.85 -1.12 1.31
CA LEU A 62 14.38 -1.16 1.45
C LEU A 62 13.72 0.02 0.77
N ARG A 63 14.35 1.19 0.76
CA ARG A 63 13.85 2.35 0.01
C ARG A 63 13.72 2.04 -1.48
N GLU A 64 14.76 1.45 -2.08
CA GLU A 64 14.73 1.04 -3.49
C GLU A 64 13.61 0.03 -3.75
N LEU A 65 13.41 -0.93 -2.84
CA LEU A 65 12.33 -1.91 -2.96
C LEU A 65 10.94 -1.30 -2.79
N VAL A 66 10.75 -0.34 -1.88
CA VAL A 66 9.47 0.39 -1.77
C VAL A 66 9.18 1.09 -3.09
N GLU A 67 10.16 1.81 -3.66
CA GLU A 67 9.97 2.52 -4.94
C GLU A 67 9.69 1.53 -6.10
N GLU A 68 10.42 0.41 -6.17
CA GLU A 68 10.23 -0.65 -7.18
C GLU A 68 8.83 -1.27 -7.13
N PHE A 69 8.40 -1.71 -5.93
CA PHE A 69 7.14 -2.43 -5.78
C PHE A 69 5.93 -1.49 -5.78
N ALA A 70 6.07 -0.25 -5.30
CA ALA A 70 4.99 0.73 -5.31
C ALA A 70 4.51 1.06 -6.74
N TRP A 71 5.41 1.00 -7.74
CA TRP A 71 5.07 1.26 -9.15
C TRP A 71 3.92 0.37 -9.66
N ARG A 72 3.80 -0.88 -9.20
CA ARG A 72 2.73 -1.83 -9.61
C ARG A 72 1.79 -2.24 -8.50
N ALA A 73 1.92 -1.65 -7.31
CA ALA A 73 0.99 -1.92 -6.22
C ALA A 73 -0.37 -1.28 -6.54
N ASP A 74 -1.45 -2.01 -6.27
CA ASP A 74 -2.81 -1.46 -6.33
C ASP A 74 -3.10 -0.65 -5.07
N LEU A 75 -2.54 -1.07 -3.94
CA LEU A 75 -2.53 -0.32 -2.69
C LEU A 75 -1.17 -0.44 -2.01
N LEU A 76 -0.56 0.70 -1.69
CA LEU A 76 0.59 0.80 -0.81
C LEU A 76 0.13 1.30 0.57
N VAL A 77 0.55 0.63 1.63
CA VAL A 77 0.37 1.06 3.01
C VAL A 77 1.74 1.46 3.56
N ILE A 78 1.87 2.66 4.11
CA ILE A 78 3.13 3.16 4.67
C ILE A 78 2.89 4.08 5.87
N GLY A 79 3.74 3.98 6.90
CA GLY A 79 3.71 4.88 8.05
C GLY A 79 4.52 6.17 7.83
N SER A 80 4.13 7.24 8.51
CA SER A 80 4.91 8.49 8.52
C SER A 80 6.28 8.31 9.17
N THR A 81 6.40 7.41 10.14
CA THR A 81 7.67 7.01 10.78
C THR A 81 8.57 6.25 9.81
N ASP A 82 8.01 5.35 9.00
CA ASP A 82 8.74 4.60 7.97
C ASP A 82 9.25 5.55 6.88
N ILE A 83 8.44 6.53 6.49
CA ILE A 83 8.87 7.58 5.56
C ILE A 83 10.04 8.38 6.14
N ALA A 84 9.97 8.79 7.41
CA ALA A 84 11.05 9.52 8.06
C ALA A 84 12.35 8.68 8.08
N ALA A 85 12.25 7.36 8.29
CA ALA A 85 13.39 6.45 8.26
C ALA A 85 14.00 6.30 6.86
N LEU A 86 13.19 6.13 5.81
CA LEU A 86 13.67 5.91 4.44
C LEU A 86 14.15 7.18 3.72
N TYR A 87 13.47 8.31 3.96
CA TYR A 87 13.63 9.54 3.19
C TYR A 87 14.19 10.70 4.01
N GLY A 88 14.35 10.52 5.31
CA GLY A 88 14.88 11.50 6.25
C GLY A 88 13.77 12.28 6.99
N PRO A 89 14.02 12.68 8.24
CA PRO A 89 13.01 13.27 9.13
C PRO A 89 12.55 14.67 8.73
N ALA A 90 13.34 15.38 7.92
CA ALA A 90 13.00 16.72 7.44
C ALA A 90 11.98 16.70 6.27
N VAL A 91 11.70 15.54 5.69
CA VAL A 91 10.81 15.44 4.54
C VAL A 91 9.37 15.23 5.00
N PRO A 92 8.41 16.08 4.58
CA PRO A 92 7.01 15.90 4.94
C PRO A 92 6.47 14.54 4.43
N PRO A 93 5.88 13.69 5.29
CA PRO A 93 5.41 12.36 4.89
C PRO A 93 4.42 12.39 3.73
N LEU A 94 3.50 13.34 3.73
CA LEU A 94 2.52 13.51 2.67
C LEU A 94 3.18 13.76 1.29
N ARG A 95 4.31 14.48 1.25
CA ARG A 95 5.04 14.73 -0.01
C ARG A 95 5.58 13.42 -0.60
N ILE A 96 6.13 12.54 0.23
CA ILE A 96 6.63 11.25 -0.23
C ILE A 96 5.48 10.32 -0.62
N ALA A 97 4.42 10.26 0.18
CA ALA A 97 3.26 9.43 -0.12
C ALA A 97 2.62 9.82 -1.46
N ARG A 98 2.45 11.13 -1.74
CA ARG A 98 2.00 11.63 -3.05
C ARG A 98 2.97 11.29 -4.18
N ARG A 99 4.28 11.37 -3.94
CA ARG A 99 5.30 10.98 -4.93
C ARG A 99 5.22 9.49 -5.27
N LEU A 100 5.13 8.62 -4.27
CA LEU A 100 5.01 7.17 -4.44
C LEU A 100 3.70 6.81 -5.16
N ARG A 101 2.61 7.50 -4.80
CA ARG A 101 1.34 7.42 -5.49
C ARG A 101 1.45 7.83 -6.96
N ALA A 102 2.13 8.94 -7.26
CA ALA A 102 2.25 9.46 -8.63
C ALA A 102 3.17 8.60 -9.52
N SER A 103 4.09 7.85 -8.90
CA SER A 103 4.85 6.79 -9.57
C SER A 103 4.08 5.48 -9.69
N GLY A 104 2.91 5.32 -9.07
CA GLY A 104 2.17 4.06 -9.09
C GLY A 104 0.86 4.17 -9.86
N GLY A 105 0.29 3.01 -10.22
CA GLY A 105 -1.08 2.93 -10.75
C GLY A 105 -2.17 2.88 -9.67
N GLY A 106 -1.79 2.75 -8.40
CA GLY A 106 -2.72 2.47 -7.29
C GLY A 106 -2.90 3.62 -6.29
N ALA A 107 -3.55 3.30 -5.17
CA ALA A 107 -3.73 4.20 -4.03
C ALA A 107 -2.61 4.04 -2.99
N VAL A 108 -2.45 5.07 -2.14
CA VAL A 108 -1.55 5.04 -0.98
C VAL A 108 -2.33 5.33 0.30
N LEU A 109 -2.23 4.45 1.28
CA LEU A 109 -2.71 4.67 2.64
C LEU A 109 -1.54 5.08 3.54
N LEU A 110 -1.48 6.37 3.86
CA LEU A 110 -0.50 6.92 4.78
C LEU A 110 -1.02 6.84 6.22
N ARG A 111 -0.35 6.07 7.07
CA ARG A 111 -0.64 5.97 8.50
C ARG A 111 0.19 7.00 9.29
N CYS A 112 -0.48 7.83 10.07
CA CYS A 112 0.12 8.86 10.90
C CYS A 112 -0.20 8.57 12.37
N PRO A 113 0.74 7.99 13.15
CA PRO A 113 0.57 7.88 14.59
C PRO A 113 0.46 9.28 15.21
N ALA A 114 -0.54 9.46 16.06
CA ALA A 114 -0.75 10.63 16.88
C ALA A 114 -0.08 10.46 18.25
N PRO A 115 0.27 11.55 18.95
CA PRO A 115 0.87 11.48 20.29
C PRO A 115 0.02 10.73 21.33
N SER A 116 -1.29 10.66 21.11
CA SER A 116 -2.24 9.91 21.96
C SER A 116 -2.16 8.38 21.78
N GLY A 117 -1.36 7.89 20.83
CA GLY A 117 -1.32 6.48 20.42
C GLY A 117 -2.39 6.11 19.39
N ALA A 118 -3.32 7.01 19.06
CA ALA A 118 -4.25 6.81 17.95
C ALA A 118 -3.51 6.86 16.60
N VAL A 119 -4.00 6.13 15.60
CA VAL A 119 -3.47 6.22 14.23
C VAL A 119 -4.51 6.89 13.35
N VAL A 120 -4.16 8.06 12.82
CA VAL A 120 -4.93 8.75 11.80
C VAL A 120 -4.39 8.32 10.45
N SER A 121 -5.26 7.95 9.52
CA SER A 121 -4.81 7.58 8.17
C SER A 121 -5.37 8.52 7.11
N VAL A 122 -4.54 8.76 6.10
CA VAL A 122 -4.91 9.52 4.90
C VAL A 122 -4.80 8.59 3.70
N LEU A 123 -5.92 8.37 3.01
CA LEU A 123 -5.97 7.66 1.75
C LEU A 123 -5.77 8.64 0.60
N ILE A 124 -4.83 8.32 -0.30
CA ILE A 124 -4.39 9.15 -1.43
C ILE A 124 -4.67 8.38 -2.72
N CYS A 125 -5.51 8.91 -3.60
CA CYS A 125 -5.94 8.25 -4.82
C CYS A 125 -6.25 9.27 -5.93
N ASP A 126 -6.52 8.81 -7.17
CA ASP A 126 -6.66 9.69 -8.34
C ASP A 126 -7.96 10.47 -8.26
N ASP A 127 -7.90 11.73 -8.67
CA ASP A 127 -9.09 12.45 -9.10
C ASP A 127 -9.45 11.97 -10.51
N PRO A 128 -10.58 11.26 -10.69
CA PRO A 128 -11.01 10.78 -12.01
C PRO A 128 -11.24 11.92 -13.01
N SER A 129 -11.35 13.18 -12.56
CA SER A 129 -11.46 14.34 -13.45
C SER A 129 -10.14 14.76 -14.12
N GLY A 130 -8.99 14.24 -13.65
CA GLY A 130 -7.67 14.49 -14.24
C GLY A 130 -7.22 15.96 -14.24
N ARG A 131 -7.93 16.85 -13.54
CA ARG A 131 -7.63 18.29 -13.53
C ARG A 131 -6.41 18.57 -12.68
N VAL A 132 -5.27 18.78 -13.33
CA VAL A 132 -4.04 19.29 -12.70
C VAL A 132 -4.38 20.56 -11.92
N ARG A 133 -4.21 20.54 -10.60
CA ARG A 133 -4.34 21.74 -9.77
C ARG A 133 -3.02 22.50 -9.79
N ALA A 134 -3.07 23.81 -9.55
CA ALA A 134 -1.91 24.69 -9.61
C ALA A 134 -0.79 24.30 -8.61
N ASP A 135 -1.08 23.43 -7.65
CA ASP A 135 -0.24 22.98 -6.54
C ASP A 135 0.19 21.50 -6.61
N GLY A 136 -0.05 20.79 -7.72
CA GLY A 136 0.48 19.44 -7.97
C GLY A 136 -0.54 18.45 -8.55
N PRO A 137 -0.23 17.13 -8.54
CA PRO A 137 -1.15 16.11 -9.04
C PRO A 137 -2.50 16.20 -8.32
N ALA A 138 -3.56 15.90 -9.06
CA ALA A 138 -4.96 15.97 -8.63
C ALA A 138 -5.28 14.81 -7.68
N ASP A 139 -4.57 14.72 -6.55
CA ASP A 139 -4.79 13.67 -5.58
C ASP A 139 -6.03 14.02 -4.73
N ILE A 140 -6.90 13.05 -4.51
CA ILE A 140 -7.95 13.13 -3.51
C ILE A 140 -7.40 12.55 -2.20
N LEU A 141 -7.55 13.32 -1.12
CA LEU A 141 -7.12 12.97 0.22
C LEU A 141 -8.34 12.71 1.10
N PHE A 142 -8.46 11.49 1.63
CA PHE A 142 -9.49 11.15 2.61
C PHE A 142 -8.87 10.87 3.98
N GLY A 143 -9.29 11.63 4.99
CA GLY A 143 -9.05 11.22 6.37
C GLY A 143 -9.99 10.06 6.72
N LEU A 144 -9.45 8.93 7.16
CA LEU A 144 -10.25 7.79 7.59
C LEU A 144 -10.63 7.92 9.06
N ALA A 145 -11.90 7.65 9.39
CA ALA A 145 -12.37 7.64 10.77
C ALA A 145 -11.75 6.48 11.59
N VAL A 146 -11.51 5.34 10.93
CA VAL A 146 -10.86 4.16 11.50
C VAL A 146 -9.80 3.68 10.52
N THR A 147 -8.60 3.42 11.02
CA THR A 147 -7.49 2.90 10.21
C THR A 147 -7.61 1.38 10.08
N PRO A 148 -7.88 0.84 8.89
CA PRO A 148 -7.92 -0.61 8.70
C PRO A 148 -6.53 -1.23 8.81
N THR A 149 -6.48 -2.43 9.37
CA THR A 149 -5.27 -3.26 9.40
C THR A 149 -4.94 -3.77 7.99
N THR A 150 -3.68 -4.15 7.78
CA THR A 150 -3.24 -4.67 6.47
C THR A 150 -3.99 -5.97 6.10
N SER A 151 -4.30 -6.82 7.08
CA SER A 151 -5.08 -8.05 6.85
C SER A 151 -6.53 -7.77 6.46
N GLN A 152 -7.17 -6.79 7.09
CA GLN A 152 -8.52 -6.33 6.71
C GLN A 152 -8.54 -5.78 5.28
N LEU A 153 -7.53 -4.98 4.90
CA LEU A 153 -7.38 -4.47 3.54
C LEU A 153 -7.17 -5.61 2.53
N GLN A 154 -6.34 -6.61 2.85
CA GLN A 154 -6.14 -7.78 1.99
C GLN A 154 -7.45 -8.56 1.79
N ALA A 155 -8.21 -8.77 2.86
CA ALA A 155 -9.51 -9.43 2.81
C ALA A 155 -10.54 -8.64 2.00
N ALA A 156 -10.57 -7.31 2.13
CA ALA A 156 -11.43 -6.43 1.34
C ALA A 156 -11.07 -6.47 -0.15
N LEU A 157 -9.79 -6.32 -0.51
CA LEU A 157 -9.32 -6.39 -1.90
C LEU A 157 -9.61 -7.75 -2.56
N THR A 158 -9.54 -8.82 -1.78
CA THR A 158 -9.89 -10.18 -2.26
C THR A 158 -11.38 -10.29 -2.62
N ARG A 159 -12.27 -9.57 -1.91
CA ARG A 159 -13.72 -9.63 -2.11
C ARG A 159 -14.24 -8.65 -3.17
N GLU A 160 -13.72 -7.42 -3.15
CA GLU A 160 -14.35 -6.27 -3.83
C GLU A 160 -13.63 -5.84 -5.12
N SER A 161 -12.51 -6.50 -5.49
CA SER A 161 -11.59 -6.09 -6.57
C SER A 161 -10.92 -4.73 -6.33
N VAL A 162 -10.04 -4.28 -7.24
CA VAL A 162 -9.31 -3.01 -7.11
C VAL A 162 -10.24 -1.85 -7.52
N PRO A 163 -10.48 -0.86 -6.63
CA PRO A 163 -11.28 0.30 -6.98
C PRO A 163 -10.64 1.16 -8.07
N LEU A 164 -11.47 1.70 -8.96
CA LEU A 164 -11.03 2.57 -10.08
C LEU A 164 -11.10 4.06 -9.73
N ASP A 165 -11.76 4.43 -8.63
CA ASP A 165 -11.97 5.81 -8.24
C ASP A 165 -11.91 6.01 -6.73
N ALA A 166 -11.88 7.28 -6.34
CA ALA A 166 -11.82 7.73 -4.96
C ALA A 166 -12.97 7.21 -4.09
N THR A 167 -14.19 7.14 -4.62
CA THR A 167 -15.37 6.67 -3.87
C THR A 167 -15.28 5.18 -3.58
N GLY A 168 -14.87 4.37 -4.56
CA GLY A 168 -14.65 2.94 -4.36
C GLY A 168 -13.50 2.65 -3.39
N TRP A 169 -12.44 3.46 -3.40
CA TRP A 169 -11.36 3.35 -2.41
C TRP A 169 -11.83 3.63 -0.97
N LEU A 170 -12.70 4.62 -0.79
CA LEU A 170 -13.30 4.92 0.52
C LEU A 170 -14.23 3.79 0.98
N ASP A 171 -15.11 3.32 0.11
CA ASP A 171 -16.02 2.20 0.39
C ASP A 171 -15.26 0.91 0.75
N LEU A 172 -14.17 0.62 0.04
CA LEU A 172 -13.31 -0.52 0.35
C LEU A 172 -12.71 -0.40 1.75
N ALA A 173 -12.26 0.80 2.15
CA ALA A 173 -11.70 1.02 3.48
C ALA A 173 -12.76 0.86 4.58
N ASP A 174 -13.98 1.33 4.37
CA ASP A 174 -15.10 1.16 5.29
C ASP A 174 -15.48 -0.33 5.44
N LYS A 175 -15.57 -1.07 4.33
CA LYS A 175 -15.82 -2.52 4.32
C LYS A 175 -14.69 -3.32 4.99
N ALA A 176 -13.43 -2.88 4.84
CA ALA A 176 -12.30 -3.49 5.52
C ALA A 176 -12.45 -3.41 7.05
N ASN A 177 -12.92 -2.27 7.57
CA ASN A 177 -13.16 -2.08 9.00
C ASN A 177 -14.39 -2.85 9.54
N ALA A 178 -15.32 -3.25 8.67
CA ALA A 178 -16.50 -4.04 9.05
C ALA A 178 -16.24 -5.55 9.17
N THR A 179 -14.99 -5.99 8.95
CA THR A 179 -14.54 -7.39 8.96
C THR A 179 -13.74 -7.70 10.21
#